data_AF-A0A948D7U5-F1
#
_entry.id   AF-A0A948D7U5-F1
#
_cell.length_a   1.000
_cell.length_b   1.000
_cell.length_c   1.000
_cell.angle_alpha   90.00
_cell.angle_beta   90.00
_cell.angle_gamma   90.00
#
_symmetry.space_group_name_H-M   'P 1'
#
loop_
_entity.id
_entity.type
_entity.pdbx_description
1 polymer ?
#
loop_
_entity_poly.entity_id
_entity_poly.type
_entity_poly.pdbx_seq_one_letter_code
_entity_poly.pdbx_strand_id
1 'polypeptide(L)'
;MKLAVNIGDAFRLGNQGIEGKTGYDTIGSLVSIILKNVYIFSGIIILFLLIGGGFTMIANAGNPEKQQQGSKAVSSALIGFLIIFCSYWIIQIIEVITGVKIFNPPGL
;
A
#
# COMPACT_ATOMS: atom_id res chain seq x y z
N MET A 1 7.53 -0.04 -50.85
CA MET A 1 7.22 1.19 -50.08
C MET A 1 6.10 0.87 -49.12
N LYS A 2 6.37 0.79 -47.81
CA LYS A 2 5.35 0.50 -46.80
C LYS A 2 5.09 1.80 -46.00
N LEU A 3 4.20 2.64 -46.53
CA LEU A 3 3.66 3.77 -45.77
C LEU A 3 2.47 3.29 -44.94
N ALA A 4 2.77 2.56 -43.86
CA ALA A 4 1.83 2.49 -42.75
C ALA A 4 2.17 3.69 -41.86
N VAL A 5 1.43 4.78 -42.02
CA VAL A 5 1.48 5.89 -41.06
C VAL A 5 0.84 5.36 -39.78
N ASN A 6 1.68 4.96 -38.81
CA ASN A 6 1.21 4.64 -37.47
C ASN A 6 0.73 5.92 -36.82
N ILE A 7 -0.58 6.04 -36.72
CA ILE A 7 -1.26 7.23 -36.19
C ILE A 7 -0.83 7.49 -34.73
N GLY A 8 -0.39 6.46 -34.00
CA GLY A 8 0.17 6.56 -32.65
C GLY A 8 1.51 7.32 -32.55
N ASP A 9 2.38 7.20 -33.56
CA ASP A 9 3.64 7.97 -33.66
C ASP A 9 3.41 9.38 -34.21
N ALA A 10 2.38 9.55 -35.05
CA ALA A 10 2.06 10.82 -35.69
C ALA A 10 1.37 11.82 -34.75
N PHE A 11 0.65 11.32 -33.74
CA PHE A 11 0.01 12.16 -32.73
C PHE A 11 0.79 12.09 -31.42
N ARG A 12 1.78 12.97 -31.24
CA ARG A 12 2.59 13.06 -30.01
C ARG A 12 2.15 14.27 -29.19
N LEU A 13 1.56 14.03 -28.01
CA LEU A 13 1.33 15.08 -27.02
C LEU A 13 2.51 15.10 -26.03
N GLY A 14 3.57 15.83 -26.41
CA GLY A 14 4.82 15.93 -25.66
C GLY A 14 5.88 14.90 -26.08
N ASN A 15 6.74 14.48 -25.16
CA ASN A 15 7.87 13.58 -25.46
C ASN A 15 7.48 12.09 -25.60
N GLN A 16 6.19 11.73 -25.57
CA GLN A 16 5.71 10.34 -25.62
C GLN A 16 4.46 10.26 -26.51
N GLY A 17 4.33 9.20 -27.30
CA GLY A 17 3.18 8.94 -28.18
C GLY A 17 1.90 8.61 -27.39
N ILE A 18 0.75 8.71 -28.07
CA ILE A 18 -0.59 8.44 -27.49
C ILE A 18 -0.82 6.93 -27.24
N GLU A 19 0.15 6.05 -27.56
CA GLU A 19 0.06 4.61 -27.27
C GLU A 19 0.28 4.24 -25.80
N GLY A 20 0.73 5.18 -24.95
CA GLY A 20 1.09 4.90 -23.54
C GLY A 20 0.25 5.60 -22.46
N LYS A 21 -0.80 6.35 -22.84
CA LYS A 21 -1.65 7.08 -21.88
C LYS A 21 -3.06 6.50 -21.83
N THR A 22 -3.19 5.31 -21.28
CA THR A 22 -4.41 4.93 -20.59
C THR A 22 -4.09 4.98 -19.09
N GLY A 23 -4.15 6.19 -18.53
CA GLY A 23 -3.75 6.50 -17.15
C GLY A 23 -4.51 5.74 -16.05
N TYR A 24 -5.39 4.80 -16.38
CA TYR A 24 -6.22 4.03 -15.45
C TYR A 24 -6.49 2.57 -15.92
N ASP A 25 -5.88 2.06 -16.99
CA ASP A 25 -6.39 0.85 -17.67
C ASP A 25 -6.03 -0.49 -17.03
N THR A 26 -5.08 -0.51 -16.10
CA THR A 26 -4.67 -1.75 -15.44
C THR A 26 -5.19 -1.76 -14.02
N ILE A 27 -5.91 -2.83 -13.65
CA ILE A 27 -6.35 -3.13 -12.27
C ILE A 27 -5.20 -2.92 -11.26
N GLY A 28 -3.97 -3.24 -11.68
CA GLY A 28 -2.75 -3.00 -10.92
C GLY A 28 -2.55 -1.54 -10.48
N SER A 29 -2.86 -0.54 -11.31
CA SER A 29 -2.70 0.89 -10.94
C SER A 29 -3.69 1.31 -9.85
N LEU A 30 -4.96 0.90 -9.97
CA LEU A 30 -5.98 1.17 -8.95
C LEU A 30 -5.61 0.49 -7.62
N VAL A 31 -5.17 -0.77 -7.69
CA VAL A 31 -4.71 -1.52 -6.52
C VAL A 31 -3.48 -0.87 -5.87
N SER A 32 -2.54 -0.35 -6.67
CA SER A 32 -1.35 0.37 -6.20
C SER A 32 -1.69 1.59 -5.37
N ILE A 33 -2.62 2.42 -5.87
CA ILE A 33 -3.05 3.65 -5.19
C ILE A 33 -3.73 3.30 -3.85
N ILE A 34 -4.62 2.31 -3.86
CA ILE A 34 -5.31 1.86 -2.64
C ILE A 34 -4.31 1.31 -1.63
N LEU A 35 -3.42 0.40 -2.06
CA LEU A 35 -2.42 -0.21 -1.18
C LEU A 35 -1.51 0.84 -0.58
N LYS A 36 -0.94 1.75 -1.36
CA LYS A 36 -0.08 2.83 -0.86
C LYS A 36 -0.75 3.62 0.26
N ASN A 37 -2.03 3.99 0.07
CA ASN A 37 -2.80 4.70 1.09
C ASN A 37 -3.04 3.83 2.33
N VAL A 38 -3.42 2.55 2.14
CA VAL A 38 -3.62 1.59 3.23
C VAL A 38 -2.35 1.43 4.07
N TYR A 39 -1.18 1.25 3.46
CA TYR A 39 0.08 1.12 4.20
C TYR A 39 0.39 2.35 5.07
N ILE A 40 0.14 3.56 4.55
CA ILE A 40 0.27 4.81 5.31
C ILE A 40 -0.70 4.84 6.50
N PHE A 41 -1.98 4.59 6.25
CA PHE A 41 -3.00 4.61 7.32
C PHE A 41 -2.76 3.52 8.36
N SER A 42 -2.38 2.31 7.93
CA SER A 42 -2.06 1.20 8.81
C SER A 42 -0.90 1.54 9.73
N GLY A 43 0.18 2.15 9.21
CA GLY A 43 1.30 2.58 10.04
C GLY A 43 0.88 3.59 11.12
N ILE A 44 0.06 4.57 10.75
CA ILE A 44 -0.47 5.57 11.69
C ILE A 44 -1.36 4.91 12.75
N ILE A 45 -2.30 4.07 12.35
CA ILE A 45 -3.24 3.40 13.26
C ILE A 45 -2.49 2.51 14.26
N ILE A 46 -1.53 1.71 13.78
CA ILE A 46 -0.70 0.84 14.62
C ILE A 46 0.06 1.66 15.65
N LEU A 47 0.64 2.79 15.24
CA LEU A 47 1.34 3.70 16.16
C LEU A 47 0.42 4.19 17.29
N PHE A 48 -0.79 4.65 16.96
CA PHE A 48 -1.74 5.11 17.96
C PHE A 48 -2.25 4.00 18.87
N LEU A 49 -2.48 2.78 18.36
CA LEU A 49 -2.83 1.64 19.21
C LEU A 49 -1.68 1.24 20.13
N LEU A 50 -0.43 1.25 19.66
CA LEU A 50 0.73 0.91 20.47
C LEU A 50 0.94 1.94 21.59
N ILE A 51 0.91 3.23 21.26
CA ILE A 51 1.08 4.31 22.24
C ILE A 51 -0.10 4.33 23.21
N GLY A 52 -1.34 4.29 22.72
CA GLY A 52 -2.54 4.32 23.55
C GLY A 52 -2.71 3.07 24.41
N GLY A 53 -2.47 1.89 23.84
CA GLY A 53 -2.52 0.60 24.54
C GLY A 53 -1.40 0.45 25.58
N GLY A 54 -0.18 0.82 25.21
CA GLY A 54 0.98 0.82 26.10
C GLY A 54 0.82 1.82 27.26
N PHE A 55 0.39 3.04 26.96
CA PHE A 55 0.09 4.03 27.99
C PHE A 55 -1.02 3.56 28.93
N THR A 56 -2.09 2.98 28.38
CA THR A 56 -3.20 2.43 29.19
C THR A 56 -2.71 1.31 30.12
N MET A 57 -1.81 0.45 29.65
CA MET A 57 -1.21 -0.62 30.45
C MET A 57 -0.36 -0.09 31.62
N ILE A 58 0.45 0.94 31.37
CA ILE A 58 1.33 1.55 32.38
C ILE A 58 0.52 2.39 33.37
N ALA A 59 -0.35 3.27 32.88
CA ALA A 59 -1.12 4.20 33.71
C ALA A 59 -2.14 3.50 34.62
N ASN A 60 -2.63 2.31 34.22
CA ASN A 60 -3.60 1.55 34.99
C ASN A 60 -3.00 0.30 35.63
N ALA A 61 -1.72 0.33 36.01
CA ALA A 61 -1.03 -0.83 36.61
C ALA A 61 -1.70 -1.38 37.89
N GLY A 62 -2.56 -0.61 38.55
CA GLY A 62 -3.38 -1.04 39.70
C GLY A 62 -4.80 -1.51 39.38
N ASN A 63 -5.26 -1.45 38.13
CA ASN A 63 -6.58 -1.91 37.71
C ASN A 63 -6.47 -3.05 36.68
N PRO A 64 -6.79 -4.30 37.05
CA PRO A 64 -6.60 -5.46 36.19
C PRO A 64 -7.45 -5.43 34.91
N GLU A 65 -8.65 -4.84 34.92
CA GLU A 65 -9.48 -4.73 33.71
C GLU A 65 -8.83 -3.82 32.66
N LYS A 66 -8.37 -2.64 33.09
CA LYS A 66 -7.74 -1.65 32.20
C LYS A 66 -6.39 -2.13 31.69
N GLN A 67 -5.64 -2.85 32.52
CA GLN A 67 -4.39 -3.47 32.11
C GLN A 67 -4.63 -4.55 31.04
N GLN A 68 -5.66 -5.38 31.22
CA GLN A 68 -6.01 -6.40 30.23
C GLN A 68 -6.48 -5.76 28.91
N GLN A 69 -7.21 -4.64 28.97
CA GLN A 69 -7.60 -3.87 27.80
C GLN A 69 -6.38 -3.29 27.04
N GLY A 70 -5.42 -2.71 27.76
CA GLY A 70 -4.17 -2.21 27.18
C GLY A 70 -3.35 -3.31 26.51
N SER A 71 -3.18 -4.45 27.18
CA SER A 71 -2.49 -5.63 26.61
C SER A 71 -3.18 -6.15 25.36
N LYS A 72 -4.53 -6.20 25.33
CA LYS A 72 -5.27 -6.58 24.12
C LYS A 72 -5.03 -5.61 22.97
N ALA A 73 -5.00 -4.30 23.24
CA ALA A 73 -4.75 -3.28 22.21
C ALA A 73 -3.32 -3.38 21.65
N VAL A 74 -2.32 -3.65 22.49
CA VAL A 74 -0.94 -3.86 22.04
C VAL A 74 -0.85 -5.14 21.21
N SER A 75 -1.44 -6.24 21.67
CA SER A 75 -1.45 -7.50 20.92
C SER A 75 -2.15 -7.37 19.56
N SER A 76 -3.27 -6.66 19.47
CA SER A 76 -3.95 -6.42 18.20
C SER A 76 -3.13 -5.53 17.25
N ALA A 77 -2.42 -4.53 17.78
CA ALA A 77 -1.48 -3.72 17.01
C ALA A 77 -0.35 -4.56 16.42
N LEU A 78 0.23 -5.47 17.21
CA LEU A 78 1.30 -6.37 16.77
C LEU A 78 0.81 -7.36 15.71
N ILE A 79 -0.39 -7.92 15.88
CA ILE A 79 -1.00 -8.80 14.87
C ILE A 79 -1.27 -8.02 13.57
N GLY A 80 -1.82 -6.82 13.65
CA GLY A 80 -2.04 -5.95 12.50
C GLY A 80 -0.73 -5.61 11.78
N PHE A 81 0.31 -5.28 12.54
CA PHE A 81 1.65 -5.05 12.00
C PHE A 81 2.18 -6.28 11.26
N LEU A 82 2.07 -7.47 11.86
CA LEU A 82 2.53 -8.71 11.24
C LEU A 82 1.78 -9.00 9.93
N ILE A 83 0.48 -8.74 9.86
CA ILE A 83 -0.31 -8.91 8.63
C ILE A 83 0.21 -7.99 7.52
N ILE A 84 0.41 -6.71 7.82
CA ILE A 84 0.92 -5.73 6.85
C ILE A 84 2.34 -6.08 6.41
N PHE A 85 3.16 -6.53 7.35
CA PHE A 85 4.52 -6.99 7.09
C PHE A 85 4.54 -8.20 6.14
N CYS A 86 3.72 -9.22 6.39
CA CYS A 86 3.60 -10.37 5.48
C CYS A 86 2.98 -10.00 4.14
N SER A 87 2.01 -9.06 4.11
CA SER A 87 1.37 -8.58 2.89
C SER A 87 2.38 -7.97 1.91
N TYR A 88 3.40 -7.26 2.43
CA TYR A 88 4.46 -6.69 1.60
C TYR A 88 5.20 -7.75 0.78
N TRP A 89 5.56 -8.88 1.41
CA TRP A 89 6.23 -9.98 0.72
C TRP A 89 5.34 -10.68 -0.29
N ILE A 90 4.05 -10.85 0.01
CA ILE A 90 3.08 -11.42 -0.94
C ILE A 90 2.99 -10.53 -2.19
N ILE A 91 2.91 -9.21 -2.01
CA ILE A 91 2.83 -8.26 -3.13
C ILE A 91 4.12 -8.29 -3.94
N GLN A 92 5.31 -8.32 -3.30
CA GLN A 92 6.58 -8.45 -4.04
C GLN A 92 6.61 -9.69 -4.94
N ILE A 93 6.12 -10.83 -4.46
CA ILE A 93 6.05 -12.06 -5.26
C ILE A 93 5.10 -11.86 -6.46
N ILE A 94 3.96 -11.21 -6.24
CA ILE A 94 3.01 -10.88 -7.31
C ILE A 94 3.65 -9.95 -8.35
N GLU A 95 4.39 -8.92 -7.92
CA GLU A 95 5.10 -8.00 -8.83
C GLU A 95 6.12 -8.75 -9.70
N VAL A 96 6.85 -9.71 -9.13
CA VAL A 96 7.83 -10.53 -9.85
C VAL A 96 7.15 -11.44 -10.88
N ILE A 97 6.03 -12.06 -10.52
CA ILE A 97 5.32 -13.00 -11.42
C ILE A 97 4.57 -12.26 -12.53
N THR A 98 3.94 -11.13 -12.20
CA THR A 98 3.09 -10.38 -13.15
C THR A 98 3.88 -9.32 -13.94
N GLY A 99 5.06 -8.93 -13.49
CA GLY A 99 5.84 -7.84 -14.07
C GLY A 99 5.24 -6.43 -13.84
N VAL A 100 4.12 -6.34 -13.11
CA VAL A 100 3.45 -5.08 -12.79
C VAL A 100 4.05 -4.52 -11.52
N LYS A 101 4.66 -3.33 -11.57
CA LYS A 101 5.16 -2.64 -10.39
C LYS A 101 4.02 -1.94 -9.66
N ILE A 102 3.66 -2.43 -8.49
CA ILE A 102 2.54 -1.93 -7.68
C ILE A 102 3.03 -0.83 -6.73
N PHE A 103 4.20 -1.00 -6.13
CA PHE A 103 4.75 0.03 -5.23
C PHE A 103 5.41 1.21 -5.97
N ASN A 104 5.88 1.00 -7.21
CA ASN A 104 6.53 2.03 -8.02
C ASN A 104 6.19 1.90 -9.51
N PRO A 105 4.95 2.26 -9.91
CA PRO A 105 4.54 2.17 -11.30
C PRO A 105 5.34 3.14 -12.19
N PRO A 106 5.82 2.72 -13.36
CA PRO A 106 6.54 3.60 -14.28
C PRO A 106 5.60 4.68 -14.84
N GLY A 107 5.99 5.95 -14.70
CA GLY A 107 5.25 7.10 -15.25
C GLY A 107 4.51 7.99 -14.23
N LEU A 108 4.66 7.69 -12.93
CA LEU A 108 4.42 8.63 -11.82
C LEU A 108 5.76 9.18 -11.30
#